data_AF-S2JPD2-F1
#
_entry.id   AF-S2JPD2-F1
#
_cell.length_a   1.000
_cell.length_b   1.000
_cell.length_c   1.000
_cell.angle_alpha   90.00
_cell.angle_beta   90.00
_cell.angle_gamma   90.00
#
_symmetry.space_group_name_H-M   'P 1'
#
loop_
_entity.id
_entity.type
_entity.pdbx_description
1 polymer ?
#
loop_
_entity_poly.entity_id
_entity_poly.type
_entity_poly.pdbx_seq_one_letter_code
_entity_poly.pdbx_strand_id
1 'polypeptide(L)'
;MASADKESQGIPWVVFIPIILCVVGILVLLDIRQRQRNPQYAPIDTHPQAFEQQLLDDVDEQDVDEEDASDDNHGEGSSTAVRVKKVGKKRGEKLRRKEEMRRYREYMDHQRDLRRAQEEVYEEEFRRKKIEQSIKRTDEMEKRRKEKEKKAKAEAKEELKMQKLQEKDAKKRQSRFSKYGEKLKKLVKERKLCDTNELAKWMGLSQQEVIDMLQQLCDQDDEFELCLWSGTDTFLFITRDDYAHFNEQFKAKGKMSIHDAKL
;
A
#
# COMPACT_ATOMS: atom_id res chain seq x y z
N MET A 1 32.43 17.72 35.92
CA MET A 1 31.92 16.74 34.92
C MET A 1 30.50 17.16 34.58
N ALA A 2 30.34 17.84 33.45
CA ALA A 2 29.07 18.43 33.02
C ALA A 2 28.43 17.52 31.96
N SER A 3 27.27 16.95 32.28
CA SER A 3 26.41 16.29 31.30
C SER A 3 25.53 17.34 30.64
N ALA A 4 25.66 17.44 29.33
CA ALA A 4 24.81 18.24 28.45
C ALA A 4 23.55 17.44 28.13
N ASP A 5 22.41 17.94 28.57
CA ASP A 5 21.09 17.45 28.16
C ASP A 5 20.84 17.87 26.70
N LYS A 6 20.81 16.87 25.81
CA LYS A 6 20.35 17.03 24.44
C LYS A 6 18.84 17.00 24.43
N GLU A 7 18.23 18.17 24.60
CA GLU A 7 16.83 18.40 24.24
C GLU A 7 16.64 18.04 22.76
N SER A 8 15.80 17.04 22.53
CA SER A 8 15.32 16.69 21.21
C SER A 8 14.30 17.74 20.78
N GLN A 9 14.80 18.86 20.27
CA GLN A 9 14.01 19.81 19.48
C GLN A 9 13.54 19.10 18.21
N GLY A 10 12.42 18.38 18.32
CA GLY A 10 11.71 17.84 17.18
C GLY A 10 11.28 19.00 16.30
N ILE A 11 11.70 18.97 15.02
CA ILE A 11 11.29 19.96 14.03
C ILE A 11 9.75 19.99 14.01
N PRO A 12 9.12 21.16 14.22
CA PRO A 12 7.67 21.25 14.34
C PRO A 12 7.03 20.72 13.05
N TRP A 13 6.08 19.78 13.20
CA TRP A 13 5.38 19.12 12.09
C TRP A 13 4.74 20.09 11.09
N VAL A 14 4.49 21.32 11.53
CA VAL A 14 3.97 22.44 10.72
C VAL A 14 4.86 22.74 9.50
N VAL A 15 6.17 22.51 9.58
CA VAL A 15 7.12 22.75 8.46
C VAL A 15 6.91 21.74 7.31
N PHE A 16 6.34 20.57 7.57
CA PHE A 16 6.13 19.54 6.55
C PHE A 16 4.84 19.71 5.75
N ILE A 17 3.87 20.50 6.23
CA ILE A 17 2.60 20.76 5.55
C ILE A 17 2.78 21.30 4.13
N PRO A 18 3.58 22.36 3.87
CA PRO A 18 3.79 22.85 2.51
C PRO A 18 4.54 21.86 1.62
N ILE A 19 5.46 21.07 2.20
CA ILE A 19 6.24 20.06 1.45
C ILE A 19 5.32 18.93 0.97
N ILE A 20 4.41 18.46 1.84
CA ILE A 20 3.45 17.42 1.51
C ILE A 20 2.48 17.89 0.42
N LEU A 21 1.98 19.13 0.51
CA LEU A 21 1.12 19.72 -0.53
C LEU A 21 1.83 19.80 -1.90
N CYS A 22 3.10 20.21 -1.92
CA CYS A 22 3.90 20.22 -3.15
C CYS A 22 4.07 18.81 -3.75
N VAL A 23 4.36 17.80 -2.93
CA VAL A 23 4.52 16.41 -3.40
C VAL A 23 3.22 15.87 -3.97
N VAL A 24 2.08 16.08 -3.29
CA VAL A 24 0.76 15.66 -3.78
C VAL A 24 0.43 16.35 -5.10
N GLY A 25 0.70 17.66 -5.22
CA GLY A 25 0.51 18.40 -6.47
C GLY A 25 1.32 17.84 -7.64
N ILE A 26 2.59 17.48 -7.42
CA ILE A 26 3.44 16.86 -8.44
C ILE A 26 2.88 15.49 -8.86
N LEU A 27 2.43 14.67 -7.92
CA LEU A 27 1.85 13.35 -8.23
C LEU A 27 0.57 13.46 -9.08
N VAL A 28 -0.30 14.43 -8.78
CA VAL A 28 -1.51 14.69 -9.57
C VAL A 28 -1.14 15.15 -10.99
N LEU A 29 -0.16 16.04 -11.13
CA LEU A 29 0.30 16.48 -12.44
C LEU A 29 0.95 15.35 -13.25
N LEU A 30 1.66 14.42 -12.59
CA LEU A 30 2.22 13.24 -13.24
C LEU A 30 1.13 12.26 -13.71
N ASP A 31 0.08 12.04 -12.91
CA ASP A 31 -1.04 11.16 -13.29
C ASP A 31 -1.80 11.71 -14.51
N ILE A 32 -2.08 13.02 -14.53
CA ILE A 32 -2.70 13.69 -15.67
C ILE A 32 -1.83 13.56 -16.92
N ARG A 33 -0.51 13.75 -16.78
CA ARG A 33 0.44 13.64 -17.90
C ARG A 33 0.62 12.20 -18.38
N GLN A 34 0.51 11.22 -17.50
CA GLN A 34 0.57 9.80 -17.83
C GLN A 34 -0.68 9.36 -18.59
N ARG A 35 -1.86 9.83 -18.19
CA ARG A 35 -3.12 9.61 -18.93
C ARG A 35 -3.07 10.22 -20.34
N GLN A 36 -2.49 11.40 -20.49
CA GLN A 36 -2.32 12.02 -21.82
C GLN A 36 -1.29 11.32 -22.70
N ARG A 37 -0.30 10.63 -22.12
CA ARG A 37 0.71 9.85 -22.87
C ARG A 37 0.22 8.49 -23.36
N ASN A 38 -0.88 7.96 -22.81
CA ASN A 38 -1.46 6.68 -23.22
C ASN A 38 -2.88 6.83 -23.82
N PRO A 39 -3.03 7.42 -25.03
CA PRO A 39 -4.30 7.35 -25.76
C PRO A 39 -4.52 6.00 -26.50
N GLN A 40 -3.68 4.98 -26.30
CA GLN A 40 -3.70 3.73 -27.08
C GLN A 40 -4.63 2.60 -26.56
N TYR A 41 -5.64 2.90 -25.75
CA TYR A 41 -6.71 1.94 -25.46
C TYR A 41 -8.05 2.48 -25.96
N ALA A 42 -8.19 2.55 -27.27
CA ALA A 42 -9.47 2.37 -27.94
C ALA A 42 -9.47 0.93 -28.52
N PRO A 43 -10.49 0.10 -28.27
CA PRO A 43 -10.61 -1.17 -28.96
C PRO A 43 -11.02 -0.86 -30.41
N ILE A 44 -10.10 -1.06 -31.36
CA ILE A 44 -10.43 -1.11 -32.78
C ILE A 44 -10.73 -2.56 -33.08
N ASP A 45 -12.03 -2.86 -33.13
CA ASP A 45 -12.57 -4.11 -33.64
C ASP A 45 -12.30 -4.26 -35.15
N THR A 46 -11.92 -5.48 -35.54
CA THR A 46 -12.30 -6.17 -36.79
C THR A 46 -12.17 -5.46 -38.14
N HIS A 47 -11.13 -5.78 -38.93
CA HIS A 47 -11.29 -6.16 -40.37
C HIS A 47 -10.01 -6.70 -41.05
N PRO A 48 -9.72 -8.01 -41.00
CA PRO A 48 -8.87 -8.64 -42.03
C PRO A 48 -9.61 -9.63 -42.94
N GLN A 49 -10.86 -10.00 -42.63
CA GLN A 49 -11.53 -11.12 -43.32
C GLN A 49 -12.20 -10.79 -44.67
N ALA A 50 -12.40 -9.52 -45.04
CA ALA A 50 -13.04 -9.19 -46.32
C ALA A 50 -12.09 -9.32 -47.53
N PHE A 51 -10.78 -9.24 -47.34
CA PHE A 51 -9.85 -9.26 -48.48
C PHE A 51 -9.57 -10.68 -49.00
N GLU A 52 -9.65 -11.71 -48.15
CA GLU A 52 -9.44 -13.10 -48.59
C GLU A 52 -10.64 -13.72 -49.31
N GLN A 53 -11.88 -13.29 -49.01
CA GLN A 53 -13.07 -13.82 -49.70
C GLN A 53 -13.18 -13.34 -51.15
N GLN A 54 -12.70 -12.14 -51.46
CA GLN A 54 -12.84 -11.57 -52.79
C GLN A 54 -11.86 -12.17 -53.82
N LEU A 55 -10.79 -12.87 -53.37
CA LEU A 55 -9.82 -13.51 -54.27
C LEU A 55 -10.18 -14.98 -54.60
N LEU A 56 -11.07 -15.60 -53.83
CA LEU A 56 -11.52 -16.99 -54.04
C LEU A 56 -12.70 -17.06 -55.01
N ASP A 57 -13.57 -16.05 -55.05
CA ASP A 57 -14.70 -15.99 -56.00
C ASP A 57 -14.25 -15.77 -57.46
N ASP A 58 -13.13 -15.09 -57.70
CA ASP A 58 -12.65 -14.80 -59.07
C ASP A 58 -12.01 -16.01 -59.79
N VAL A 59 -11.81 -17.14 -59.08
CA VAL A 59 -11.15 -18.34 -59.65
C VAL A 59 -12.13 -19.50 -59.87
N ASP A 60 -13.31 -19.49 -59.24
CA ASP A 60 -14.31 -20.57 -59.37
C ASP A 60 -15.40 -20.28 -60.42
N GLU A 61 -15.53 -19.05 -60.92
CA GLU A 61 -16.55 -18.68 -61.93
C GLU A 61 -16.16 -18.98 -63.40
N GLN A 62 -15.07 -19.69 -63.67
CA GLN A 62 -14.61 -19.95 -65.04
C GLN A 62 -14.46 -21.43 -65.42
N ASP A 63 -15.17 -22.35 -64.76
CA ASP A 63 -15.19 -23.77 -65.14
C ASP A 63 -16.56 -24.41 -64.86
N VAL A 64 -17.62 -23.93 -65.54
CA VAL A 64 -18.88 -24.68 -65.66
C VAL A 64 -19.48 -24.52 -67.06
N ASP A 65 -19.06 -25.39 -67.98
CA ASP A 65 -19.94 -26.05 -68.96
C ASP A 65 -19.09 -26.91 -69.92
N GLU A 66 -19.10 -28.22 -69.71
CA GLU A 66 -19.42 -29.21 -70.75
C GLU A 66 -19.45 -30.61 -70.11
N GLU A 67 -20.66 -31.13 -70.01
CA GLU A 67 -20.95 -32.55 -69.82
C GLU A 67 -20.23 -33.37 -70.90
N ASP A 68 -19.44 -34.36 -70.48
CA ASP A 68 -19.37 -35.61 -71.23
C ASP A 68 -19.20 -36.76 -70.23
N ALA A 69 -20.34 -37.41 -69.99
CA ALA A 69 -20.41 -38.68 -69.32
C ALA A 69 -19.88 -39.78 -70.24
N SER A 70 -19.29 -40.81 -69.62
CA SER A 70 -18.89 -42.10 -70.21
C SER A 70 -17.42 -42.18 -70.66
N ASP A 71 -16.60 -42.90 -69.91
CA ASP A 71 -16.45 -44.33 -70.20
C ASP A 71 -15.56 -44.98 -69.13
N ASP A 72 -16.05 -46.12 -68.63
CA ASP A 72 -15.33 -47.06 -67.80
C ASP A 72 -14.02 -47.48 -68.47
N ASN A 73 -12.92 -47.51 -67.72
CA ASN A 73 -12.06 -48.69 -67.83
C ASN A 73 -11.16 -48.88 -66.60
N HIS A 74 -11.36 -50.04 -65.99
CA HIS A 74 -10.41 -50.81 -65.18
C HIS A 74 -8.94 -50.67 -65.60
N GLY A 75 -8.04 -50.80 -64.62
CA GLY A 75 -6.65 -51.13 -64.90
C GLY A 75 -5.72 -51.02 -63.72
N GLU A 76 -5.82 -51.96 -62.79
CA GLU A 76 -4.71 -52.34 -61.90
C GLU A 76 -3.48 -52.77 -62.72
N GLY A 77 -2.27 -52.45 -62.26
CA GLY A 77 -1.00 -52.93 -62.85
C GLY A 77 0.07 -51.84 -62.84
N SER A 78 0.89 -51.74 -61.79
CA SER A 78 2.13 -52.52 -61.63
C SER A 78 2.97 -52.64 -62.90
N SER A 79 4.11 -51.94 -62.87
CA SER A 79 5.38 -52.26 -63.53
C SER A 79 5.33 -52.64 -65.01
N THR A 80 5.70 -51.72 -65.91
CA THR A 80 6.47 -52.04 -67.13
C THR A 80 6.85 -50.77 -67.90
N ALA A 81 8.03 -50.82 -68.52
CA ALA A 81 8.71 -49.78 -69.29
C ALA A 81 7.78 -48.77 -70.01
N VAL A 82 7.94 -47.49 -69.67
CA VAL A 82 7.25 -46.36 -70.31
C VAL A 82 7.72 -46.23 -71.76
N ARG A 83 7.09 -47.00 -72.65
CA ARG A 83 7.11 -46.72 -74.09
C ARG A 83 6.32 -45.43 -74.27
N VAL A 84 7.03 -44.32 -74.48
CA VAL A 84 6.46 -42.99 -74.70
C VAL A 84 5.68 -43.01 -76.02
N LYS A 85 4.41 -43.40 -75.96
CA LYS A 85 3.46 -43.13 -77.04
C LYS A 85 3.37 -41.62 -77.16
N LYS A 86 3.52 -41.11 -78.39
CA LYS A 86 3.46 -39.67 -78.71
C LYS A 86 2.08 -39.15 -78.32
N VAL A 87 1.98 -38.58 -77.13
CA VAL A 87 0.76 -37.92 -76.65
C VAL A 87 0.46 -36.80 -77.63
N GLY A 88 -0.73 -36.81 -78.23
CA GLY A 88 -1.15 -35.75 -79.15
C GLY A 88 -1.01 -34.39 -78.47
N LYS A 89 -0.63 -33.35 -79.24
CA LYS A 89 -0.28 -32.01 -78.72
C LYS A 89 -1.28 -31.49 -77.65
N LYS A 90 -2.58 -31.68 -77.88
CA LYS A 90 -3.66 -31.27 -76.95
C LYS A 90 -3.66 -32.02 -75.60
N ARG A 91 -3.37 -33.32 -75.60
CA ARG A 91 -3.38 -34.15 -74.38
C ARG A 91 -2.09 -33.98 -73.56
N GLY A 92 -0.98 -33.61 -74.20
CA GLY A 92 0.28 -33.28 -73.51
C GLY A 92 0.22 -31.94 -72.79
N GLU A 93 -0.42 -30.95 -73.40
CA GLU A 93 -0.66 -29.63 -72.79
C GLU A 93 -1.60 -29.72 -71.59
N LYS A 94 -2.69 -30.50 -71.68
CA LYS A 94 -3.61 -30.75 -70.55
C LYS A 94 -2.93 -31.45 -69.37
N LEU A 95 -1.99 -32.37 -69.63
CA LEU A 95 -1.21 -33.02 -68.57
C LEU A 95 -0.21 -32.07 -67.90
N ARG A 96 0.46 -31.21 -68.68
CA ARG A 96 1.34 -30.17 -68.13
C ARG A 96 0.59 -29.17 -67.25
N ARG A 97 -0.58 -28.70 -67.70
CA ARG A 97 -1.43 -27.81 -66.91
C ARG A 97 -1.91 -28.46 -65.59
N LYS A 98 -2.24 -29.76 -65.61
CA LYS A 98 -2.58 -30.51 -64.39
C LYS A 98 -1.39 -30.69 -63.45
N GLU A 99 -0.19 -30.91 -63.98
CA GLU A 99 1.04 -31.05 -63.19
C GLU A 99 1.43 -29.72 -62.53
N GLU A 100 1.33 -28.61 -63.26
CA GLU A 100 1.56 -27.26 -62.72
C GLU A 100 0.54 -26.91 -61.64
N MET A 101 -0.74 -27.23 -61.85
CA MET A 101 -1.77 -27.04 -60.83
C MET A 101 -1.53 -27.89 -59.58
N ARG A 102 -1.05 -29.14 -59.74
CA ARG A 102 -0.67 -29.99 -58.60
C ARG A 102 0.51 -29.42 -57.83
N ARG A 103 1.57 -28.98 -58.52
CA ARG A 103 2.74 -28.34 -57.89
C ARG A 103 2.36 -27.05 -57.17
N TYR A 104 1.44 -26.26 -57.73
CA TYR A 104 0.93 -25.05 -57.09
C TYR A 104 0.16 -25.35 -55.80
N ARG A 105 -0.71 -26.38 -55.81
CA ARG A 105 -1.41 -26.83 -54.60
C ARG A 105 -0.45 -27.32 -53.53
N GLU A 106 0.50 -28.18 -53.89
CA GLU A 106 1.53 -28.69 -52.97
C GLU A 106 2.38 -27.55 -52.36
N TYR A 107 2.69 -26.51 -53.15
CA TYR A 107 3.38 -25.32 -52.66
C TYR A 107 2.54 -24.51 -51.66
N MET A 108 1.26 -24.29 -51.96
CA MET A 108 0.34 -23.56 -51.08
C MET A 108 0.07 -24.30 -49.78
N ASP A 109 -0.06 -25.63 -49.82
CA ASP A 109 -0.21 -26.46 -48.63
C ASP A 109 1.06 -26.42 -47.77
N HIS A 110 2.24 -26.48 -48.39
CA HIS A 110 3.50 -26.31 -47.66
C HIS A 110 3.63 -24.92 -47.01
N GLN A 111 3.14 -23.85 -47.65
CA GLN A 111 3.10 -22.51 -47.05
C GLN A 111 2.14 -22.44 -45.85
N ARG A 112 0.97 -23.10 -45.94
CA ARG A 112 0.01 -23.18 -44.83
C ARG A 112 0.55 -23.97 -43.65
N ASP A 113 1.23 -25.09 -43.91
CA ASP A 113 1.82 -25.92 -42.87
C ASP A 113 3.00 -25.22 -42.18
N LEU A 114 3.83 -24.49 -42.93
CA LEU A 114 4.87 -23.64 -42.35
C LEU A 114 4.29 -22.54 -41.44
N ARG A 115 3.19 -21.91 -41.85
CA ARG A 115 2.51 -20.89 -41.04
C ARG A 115 1.93 -21.51 -39.76
N ARG A 116 1.25 -22.66 -39.88
CA ARG A 116 0.68 -23.39 -38.73
C ARG A 116 1.77 -23.81 -37.73
N ALA A 117 2.92 -24.29 -38.22
CA ALA A 117 4.05 -24.67 -37.38
C ALA A 117 4.65 -23.47 -36.62
N GLN A 118 4.75 -22.30 -37.27
CA GLN A 118 5.20 -21.07 -36.58
C GLN A 118 4.20 -20.63 -35.51
N GLU A 119 2.90 -20.64 -35.83
CA GLU A 119 1.83 -20.28 -34.89
C GLU A 119 1.81 -21.21 -33.66
N GLU A 120 1.98 -22.52 -33.84
CA GLU A 120 2.04 -23.50 -32.75
C GLU A 120 3.22 -23.25 -31.80
N VAL A 121 4.40 -22.92 -32.35
CA VAL A 121 5.58 -22.55 -31.54
C VAL A 121 5.33 -21.27 -30.73
N TYR A 122 4.72 -20.25 -31.35
CA TYR A 122 4.38 -19.01 -30.64
C TYR A 122 3.32 -19.24 -29.56
N GLU A 123 2.33 -20.10 -29.82
CA GLU A 123 1.29 -20.43 -28.85
C GLU A 123 1.86 -21.21 -27.66
N GLU A 124 2.74 -22.19 -27.90
CA GLU A 124 3.42 -22.91 -26.83
C GLU A 124 4.29 -21.99 -25.98
N GLU A 125 5.06 -21.09 -26.59
CA GLU A 125 5.83 -20.09 -25.86
C GLU A 125 4.93 -19.18 -25.01
N PHE A 126 3.80 -18.75 -25.57
CA PHE A 126 2.85 -17.90 -24.87
C PHE A 126 2.23 -18.63 -23.67
N ARG A 127 1.85 -19.91 -23.84
CA ARG A 127 1.35 -20.76 -22.75
C ARG A 127 2.41 -20.95 -21.66
N ARG A 128 3.66 -21.24 -22.03
CA ARG A 128 4.79 -21.37 -21.07
C ARG A 128 5.02 -20.07 -20.30
N LYS A 129 5.09 -18.92 -20.99
CA LYS A 129 5.25 -17.60 -20.35
C LYS A 129 4.09 -17.28 -19.41
N LYS A 130 2.85 -17.61 -19.79
CA LYS A 130 1.67 -17.38 -18.94
C LYS A 130 1.69 -18.22 -17.67
N ILE A 131 2.09 -19.49 -17.77
CA ILE A 131 2.23 -20.38 -16.61
C ILE A 131 3.36 -19.88 -15.70
N GLU A 132 4.53 -19.56 -16.24
CA GLU A 132 5.66 -19.05 -15.47
C GLU A 132 5.33 -17.73 -14.75
N GLN A 133 4.64 -16.80 -15.42
CA GLN A 133 4.19 -15.55 -14.80
C GLN A 133 3.15 -15.80 -13.70
N SER A 134 2.26 -16.78 -13.86
CA SER A 134 1.29 -17.11 -12.83
C SER A 134 1.97 -17.66 -11.57
N ILE A 135 2.96 -18.54 -11.73
CA ILE A 135 3.75 -19.11 -10.62
C ILE A 135 4.56 -18.01 -9.92
N LYS A 136 5.23 -17.14 -10.69
CA LYS A 136 5.97 -15.99 -10.13
C LYS A 136 5.07 -15.08 -9.31
N ARG A 137 3.87 -14.76 -9.81
CA ARG A 137 2.89 -13.93 -9.07
C ARG A 137 2.40 -14.60 -7.79
N THR A 138 2.15 -15.90 -7.80
CA THR A 138 1.72 -16.62 -6.58
C THR A 138 2.84 -16.67 -5.55
N ASP A 139 4.09 -16.92 -5.97
CA ASP A 139 5.25 -16.97 -5.08
C ASP A 139 5.55 -15.60 -4.45
N GLU A 140 5.48 -14.52 -5.24
CA GLU A 140 5.64 -13.16 -4.73
C GLU A 140 4.52 -12.78 -3.75
N MET A 141 3.28 -13.16 -4.03
CA MET A 141 2.15 -12.91 -3.13
C MET A 141 2.28 -13.70 -1.82
N GLU A 142 2.75 -14.94 -1.88
CA GLU A 142 2.97 -15.75 -0.68
C GLU A 142 4.14 -15.22 0.16
N LYS A 143 5.24 -14.81 -0.47
CA LYS A 143 6.36 -14.14 0.21
C LYS A 143 5.90 -12.86 0.91
N ARG A 144 5.13 -12.01 0.22
CA ARG A 144 4.55 -10.79 0.80
C ARG A 144 3.62 -11.08 1.97
N ARG A 145 2.82 -12.15 1.90
CA ARG A 145 1.96 -12.57 3.01
C ARG A 145 2.78 -13.01 4.23
N LYS A 146 3.80 -13.85 4.02
CA LYS A 146 4.71 -14.31 5.10
C LYS A 146 5.47 -13.16 5.74
N GLU A 147 5.94 -12.19 4.97
CA GLU A 147 6.61 -10.99 5.50
C GLU A 147 5.66 -10.11 6.30
N LYS A 148 4.45 -9.86 5.80
CA LYS A 148 3.42 -9.09 6.52
C LYS A 148 3.02 -9.77 7.84
N GLU A 149 2.85 -11.09 7.83
CA GLU A 149 2.51 -11.84 9.05
C GLU A 149 3.65 -11.80 10.08
N LYS A 150 4.91 -11.98 9.64
CA LYS A 150 6.08 -11.84 10.51
C LYS A 150 6.18 -10.43 11.10
N LYS A 151 5.94 -9.40 10.29
CA LYS A 151 5.97 -8.00 10.72
C LYS A 151 4.85 -7.70 11.71
N ALA A 152 3.61 -8.09 11.40
CA ALA A 152 2.47 -7.91 12.30
C ALA A 152 2.66 -8.65 13.63
N LYS A 153 3.25 -9.86 13.61
CA LYS A 153 3.57 -10.61 14.83
C LYS A 153 4.68 -9.94 15.65
N ALA A 154 5.65 -9.30 15.01
CA ALA A 154 6.69 -8.54 15.69
C ALA A 154 6.12 -7.26 16.32
N GLU A 155 5.35 -6.48 15.55
CA GLU A 155 4.68 -5.25 16.00
C GLU A 155 3.75 -5.55 17.18
N ALA A 156 2.88 -6.57 17.08
CA ALA A 156 1.99 -6.96 18.18
C ALA A 156 2.74 -7.41 19.45
N LYS A 157 3.91 -8.05 19.30
CA LYS A 157 4.75 -8.44 20.45
C LYS A 157 5.40 -7.23 21.12
N GLU A 158 5.77 -6.21 20.35
CA GLU A 158 6.31 -4.95 20.88
C GLU A 158 5.24 -4.12 21.58
N GLU A 159 4.06 -3.99 20.97
CA GLU A 159 2.90 -3.31 21.58
C GLU A 159 2.53 -3.95 22.91
N LEU A 160 2.47 -5.29 22.97
CA LEU A 160 2.17 -6.01 24.20
C LEU A 160 3.25 -5.82 25.28
N LYS A 161 4.53 -5.68 24.90
CA LYS A 161 5.59 -5.32 25.85
C LYS A 161 5.46 -3.90 26.37
N MET A 162 5.13 -2.95 25.49
CA MET A 162 4.90 -1.54 25.85
C MET A 162 3.71 -1.40 26.81
N GLN A 163 2.59 -2.06 26.51
CA GLN A 163 1.41 -2.07 27.39
C GLN A 163 1.74 -2.67 28.77
N LYS A 164 2.46 -3.80 28.82
CA LYS A 164 2.89 -4.40 30.09
C LYS A 164 3.84 -3.51 30.88
N LEU A 165 4.69 -2.72 30.22
CA LEU A 165 5.55 -1.76 30.89
C LEU A 165 4.72 -0.62 31.49
N GLN A 166 3.81 -0.05 30.71
CA GLN A 166 2.91 1.02 31.15
C GLN A 166 2.03 0.57 32.33
N GLU A 167 1.46 -0.63 32.28
CA GLU A 167 0.65 -1.16 33.38
C GLU A 167 1.47 -1.36 34.66
N LYS A 168 2.71 -1.89 34.53
CA LYS A 168 3.63 -2.02 35.67
C LYS A 168 4.00 -0.68 36.28
N ASP A 169 4.25 0.32 35.45
CA ASP A 169 4.63 1.65 35.93
C ASP A 169 3.43 2.37 36.55
N ALA A 170 2.23 2.25 35.97
CA ALA A 170 0.98 2.74 36.57
C ALA A 170 0.71 2.09 37.93
N LYS A 171 0.88 0.76 38.05
CA LYS A 171 0.72 0.04 39.32
C LYS A 171 1.74 0.47 40.37
N LYS A 172 2.99 0.69 39.97
CA LYS A 172 4.03 1.23 40.87
C LYS A 172 3.69 2.64 41.33
N ARG A 173 3.25 3.52 40.42
CA ARG A 173 2.82 4.89 40.74
C ARG A 173 1.66 4.87 41.74
N GLN A 174 0.62 4.09 41.47
CA GLN A 174 -0.53 3.96 42.38
C GLN A 174 -0.13 3.41 43.75
N SER A 175 0.77 2.41 43.81
CA SER A 175 1.28 1.88 45.09
C SER A 175 2.09 2.91 45.87
N ARG A 176 2.90 3.74 45.19
CA ARG A 176 3.64 4.84 45.83
C ARG A 176 2.69 5.93 46.31
N PHE A 177 1.72 6.32 45.50
CA PHE A 177 0.69 7.28 45.87
C PHE A 177 -0.07 6.82 47.12
N SER A 178 -0.50 5.56 47.19
CA SER A 178 -1.18 5.02 48.38
C SER A 178 -0.29 5.06 49.65
N LYS A 179 1.03 4.94 49.52
CA LYS A 179 1.97 4.98 50.66
C LYS A 179 2.30 6.39 51.13
N TYR A 180 2.42 7.34 50.19
CA TYR A 180 2.97 8.67 50.45
C TYR A 180 1.93 9.79 50.32
N GLY A 181 0.79 9.54 49.67
CA GLY A 181 -0.24 10.53 49.36
C GLY A 181 -0.81 11.20 50.60
N GLU A 182 -1.13 10.45 51.66
CA GLU A 182 -1.62 11.04 52.90
C GLU A 182 -0.59 11.94 53.60
N LYS A 183 0.69 11.53 53.58
CA LYS A 183 1.79 12.32 54.16
C LYS A 183 2.02 13.59 53.36
N LEU A 184 2.00 13.48 52.03
CA LEU A 184 2.10 14.62 51.12
C LEU A 184 0.95 15.60 51.32
N LYS A 185 -0.29 15.09 51.40
CA LYS A 185 -1.50 15.87 51.67
C LYS A 185 -1.39 16.66 52.97
N LYS A 186 -0.89 16.07 54.05
CA LYS A 186 -0.67 16.77 55.34
C LYS A 186 0.38 17.88 55.22
N LEU A 187 1.53 17.59 54.63
CA LEU A 187 2.61 18.57 54.46
C LEU A 187 2.20 19.77 53.62
N VAL A 188 1.46 19.52 52.54
CA VAL A 188 0.98 20.57 51.64
C VAL A 188 -0.04 21.49 52.34
N LYS A 189 -0.95 20.91 53.14
CA LYS A 189 -1.90 21.68 53.94
C LYS A 189 -1.21 22.55 55.00
N GLU A 190 -0.13 22.07 55.62
CA GLU A 190 0.59 22.81 56.66
C GLU A 190 1.37 24.01 56.11
N ARG A 191 2.06 23.85 54.97
CA ARG A 191 2.91 24.92 54.42
C ARG A 191 2.19 25.90 53.50
N LYS A 192 1.03 25.53 52.94
CA LYS A 192 0.28 26.22 51.87
C LYS A 192 1.09 26.46 50.59
N LEU A 193 2.26 27.10 50.66
CA LEU A 193 3.22 27.25 49.57
C LEU A 193 4.33 26.18 49.69
N CYS A 194 4.49 25.36 48.66
CA CYS A 194 5.46 24.27 48.64
C CYS A 194 6.33 24.30 47.38
N ASP A 195 7.65 24.21 47.55
CA ASP A 195 8.57 23.88 46.47
C ASP A 195 8.62 22.35 46.30
N THR A 196 8.37 21.88 45.09
CA THR A 196 8.43 20.46 44.69
C THR A 196 9.81 19.85 44.96
N ASN A 197 10.90 20.61 44.86
CA ASN A 197 12.24 20.14 45.15
C ASN A 197 12.46 19.92 46.65
N GLU A 198 11.93 20.82 47.48
CA GLU A 198 11.96 20.64 48.93
C GLU A 198 11.10 19.46 49.34
N LEU A 199 9.87 19.36 48.83
CA LEU A 199 8.97 18.23 49.07
C LEU A 199 9.62 16.89 48.66
N ALA A 200 10.29 16.85 47.52
CA ALA A 200 11.03 15.68 47.04
C ALA A 200 12.14 15.26 48.01
N LYS A 201 12.93 16.23 48.50
CA LYS A 201 13.99 15.98 49.50
C LYS A 201 13.43 15.46 50.83
N TRP A 202 12.32 16.03 51.30
CA TRP A 202 11.67 15.62 52.54
C TRP A 202 11.07 14.22 52.46
N MET A 203 10.50 13.87 51.31
CA MET A 203 9.85 12.57 51.09
C MET A 203 10.83 11.48 50.62
N GLY A 204 12.04 11.87 50.20
CA GLY A 204 13.03 10.95 49.61
C GLY A 204 12.61 10.41 48.25
N LEU A 205 11.87 11.21 47.47
CA LEU A 205 11.31 10.84 46.17
C LEU A 205 11.92 11.72 45.06
N SER A 206 11.72 11.33 43.80
CA SER A 206 12.10 12.21 42.70
C SER A 206 11.12 13.38 42.58
N GLN A 207 11.59 14.52 42.07
CA GLN A 207 10.74 15.69 41.83
C GLN A 207 9.54 15.32 40.95
N GLN A 208 9.78 14.55 39.88
CA GLN A 208 8.74 14.09 38.97
C GLN A 208 7.68 13.23 39.68
N GLU A 209 8.10 12.34 40.59
CA GLU A 209 7.15 11.52 41.36
C GLU A 209 6.30 12.37 42.31
N VAL A 210 6.85 13.42 42.90
CA VAL A 210 6.08 14.35 43.74
C VAL A 210 5.07 15.13 42.90
N ILE A 211 5.47 15.61 41.71
CA ILE A 211 4.58 16.30 40.79
C ILE A 211 3.44 15.38 40.36
N ASP A 212 3.75 14.16 39.92
CA ASP A 212 2.76 13.17 39.51
C ASP A 212 1.76 12.86 40.65
N MET A 213 2.24 12.74 41.90
CA MET A 213 1.37 12.53 43.05
C MET A 213 0.53 13.77 43.39
N LEU A 214 1.08 14.99 43.27
CA LEU A 214 0.32 16.22 43.49
C LEU A 214 -0.78 16.38 42.43
N GLN A 215 -0.48 16.08 41.16
CA GLN A 215 -1.48 16.06 40.10
C GLN A 215 -2.57 15.03 40.40
N GLN A 216 -2.19 13.82 40.81
CA GLN A 216 -3.14 12.79 41.20
C GLN A 216 -4.00 13.19 42.41
N LEU A 217 -3.46 13.97 43.36
CA LEU A 217 -4.26 14.56 44.45
C LEU A 217 -5.25 15.61 43.94
N CYS A 218 -4.85 16.46 42.99
CA CYS A 218 -5.74 17.44 42.36
C CYS A 218 -6.89 16.76 41.61
N ASP A 219 -6.65 15.58 41.02
CA ASP A 219 -7.68 14.82 40.29
C ASP A 219 -8.64 14.04 41.21
N GLN A 220 -8.18 13.63 42.40
CA GLN A 220 -8.93 12.73 43.30
C GLN A 220 -9.63 13.45 44.46
N ASP A 221 -9.04 14.53 44.98
CA ASP A 221 -9.53 15.23 46.15
C ASP A 221 -10.10 16.60 45.77
N ASP A 222 -11.39 16.81 46.03
CA ASP A 222 -12.08 18.10 45.80
C ASP A 222 -11.42 19.28 46.56
N GLU A 223 -10.75 19.00 47.68
CA GLU A 223 -10.02 20.02 48.45
C GLU A 223 -8.85 20.63 47.67
N PHE A 224 -8.31 19.91 46.68
CA PHE A 224 -7.18 20.34 45.87
C PHE A 224 -7.60 20.97 44.53
N GLU A 225 -8.91 21.10 44.28
CA GLU A 225 -9.46 21.68 43.04
C GLU A 225 -8.92 23.08 42.74
N LEU A 226 -8.71 23.90 43.77
CA LEU A 226 -8.29 25.30 43.66
C LEU A 226 -6.77 25.51 43.81
N CYS A 227 -5.98 24.43 43.74
CA CYS A 227 -4.53 24.54 43.82
C CYS A 227 -3.95 25.21 42.56
N LEU A 228 -2.90 25.99 42.76
CA LEU A 228 -2.21 26.71 41.69
C LEU A 228 -0.80 26.20 41.50
N TRP A 229 -0.41 26.06 40.24
CA TRP A 229 0.96 25.77 39.84
C TRP A 229 1.61 27.06 39.35
N SER A 230 2.72 27.44 39.98
CA SER A 230 3.58 28.52 39.50
C SER A 230 4.80 27.91 38.86
N GLY A 231 4.75 27.72 37.54
CA GLY A 231 5.83 27.09 36.77
C GLY A 231 5.92 25.58 37.00
N THR A 232 7.14 25.05 37.04
CA THR A 232 7.42 23.61 37.18
C THR A 232 7.81 23.20 38.60
N ASP A 233 8.10 24.16 39.47
CA ASP A 233 8.74 23.92 40.76
C ASP A 233 7.88 24.29 41.96
N THR A 234 6.92 25.21 41.82
CA THR A 234 6.19 25.78 42.95
C THR A 234 4.70 25.40 42.91
N PHE A 235 4.23 24.84 44.02
CA PHE A 235 2.85 24.42 44.24
C PHE A 235 2.22 25.25 45.36
N LEU A 236 1.04 25.81 45.11
CA LEU A 236 0.29 26.61 46.07
C LEU A 236 -1.06 25.94 46.34
N PHE A 237 -1.26 25.52 47.58
CA PHE A 237 -2.51 25.01 48.11
C PHE A 237 -3.39 26.17 48.57
N ILE A 238 -4.57 26.28 47.97
CA ILE A 238 -5.57 27.32 48.29
C ILE A 238 -6.91 26.64 48.51
N THR A 239 -7.58 26.99 49.60
CA THR A 239 -8.94 26.53 49.91
C THR A 239 -9.98 27.58 49.52
N ARG A 240 -11.25 27.17 49.48
CA ARG A 240 -12.38 28.09 49.26
C ARG A 240 -12.47 29.17 50.35
N ASP A 241 -12.08 28.83 51.58
CA ASP A 241 -12.06 29.76 52.71
C ASP A 241 -10.97 30.82 52.54
N ASP A 242 -9.80 30.43 52.02
CA ASP A 242 -8.73 31.38 51.69
C ASP A 242 -9.20 32.40 50.64
N TYR A 243 -9.95 31.94 49.62
CA TYR A 243 -10.56 32.83 48.62
C TYR A 243 -11.64 33.75 49.22
N ALA A 244 -12.46 33.25 50.13
CA ALA A 244 -13.48 34.05 50.80
C ALA A 244 -12.84 35.17 51.63
N HIS A 245 -11.83 34.84 52.43
CA HIS A 245 -11.07 35.80 53.22
C HIS A 245 -10.35 36.83 52.33
N PHE A 246 -9.73 36.38 51.23
CA PHE A 246 -9.10 37.29 50.27
C PHE A 246 -10.12 38.24 49.63
N ASN A 247 -11.31 37.76 49.26
CA ASN A 247 -12.38 38.58 48.71
C ASN A 247 -12.93 39.60 49.71
N GLU A 248 -13.05 39.24 50.99
CA GLU A 248 -13.45 40.17 52.05
C GLU A 248 -12.41 41.28 52.24
N GLN A 249 -11.12 40.92 52.29
CA GLN A 249 -10.04 41.90 52.37
C GLN A 249 -10.02 42.83 51.15
N PHE A 250 -10.25 42.28 49.96
CA PHE A 250 -10.32 43.05 48.73
C PHE A 250 -11.50 44.03 48.74
N LYS A 251 -12.69 43.59 49.17
CA LYS A 251 -13.88 44.44 49.32
C LYS A 251 -13.67 45.55 50.36
N ALA A 252 -13.00 45.25 51.47
CA ALA A 252 -12.76 46.22 52.53
C ALA A 252 -11.75 47.31 52.13
N LYS A 253 -10.69 46.95 51.40
CA LYS A 253 -9.60 47.88 51.03
C LYS A 253 -9.75 48.51 49.65
N GLY A 254 -10.56 47.92 48.75
CA GLY A 254 -10.80 48.38 47.38
C GLY A 254 -9.61 48.29 46.42
N LYS A 255 -8.37 48.30 46.93
CA LYS A 255 -7.11 48.01 46.23
C LYS A 255 -6.18 47.29 47.21
N MET A 256 -5.62 46.15 46.81
CA MET A 256 -4.58 45.44 47.56
C MET A 256 -3.26 45.54 46.82
N SER A 257 -2.22 46.01 47.52
CA SER A 257 -0.84 45.86 47.08
C SER A 257 -0.41 44.40 47.25
N ILE A 258 0.47 43.90 46.37
CA ILE A 258 1.01 42.54 46.43
C ILE A 258 1.65 42.23 47.80
N HIS A 259 2.17 43.26 48.48
CA HIS A 259 2.78 43.12 49.81
C HIS A 259 1.78 42.98 50.97
N ASP A 260 0.53 43.41 50.78
CA ASP A 260 -0.53 43.33 51.79
C ASP A 260 -1.32 42.02 51.72
N ALA A 261 -1.15 41.26 50.63
CA ALA A 261 -1.75 39.95 50.42
C ALA A 261 -0.98 38.88 51.20
N LYS A 262 -1.30 38.71 52.49
CA LYS A 262 -0.86 37.56 53.28
C LYS A 262 -1.97 36.51 53.31
N LEU A 263 -1.65 35.32 52.78
CA LEU A 263 -2.45 34.08 52.81
C LEU A 263 -2.20 33.29 54.10
#